data_AF-A0A8G0LGH7-F1
#
_entry.id   AF-A0A8G0LGH7-F1
#
_cell.length_a   1.000
_cell.length_b   1.000
_cell.length_c   1.000
_cell.angle_alpha   90.00
_cell.angle_beta   90.00
_cell.angle_gamma   90.00
#
_symmetry.space_group_name_H-M   'P 1'
#
loop_
_entity.id
_entity.type
_entity.pdbx_description
1 polymer ?
#
loop_
_entity_poly.entity_id
_entity_poly.type
_entity_poly.pdbx_seq_one_letter_code
_entity_poly.pdbx_strand_id
1 'polypeptide(L)'
;MSFSFGFSGDDIDHDVDESQTQQTPAITTQAQPPASYSAFPVAGKPQLPATLHSLSDFLSQLPSKLAYDLLDIDVADDGASETRLRLPRRELWDVRVQLMAEDDEVVNGEDRVDDGGLGKHDVKTGIYEGGFKSWESSIDLVKVLAAQDELTAAQQASSLRVVELGCGTALPSLAMFTWIMQRQSRSQWHQKPCSFILADYNPSVLRLVTLPNFVLAWALHNTHNPVLQDAFNIEGELELSPEIIQAFEQFLSSSGIHLSFISGAWSPEFISCLYDLPAFSSDLSAPITLMVGAETIYSPFALQAFTQTVFTILERERGSGATAAAYVAAKRLYFGVGGSLDDFIEAARSKGATVAELREECEGVRRGVVHCILQQS
;
A
#
# COMPACT_ATOMS: atom_id res chain seq x y z
N MET A 1 25.33 33.28 -5.02
CA MET A 1 25.00 33.14 -3.58
C MET A 1 25.05 31.66 -3.25
N SER A 2 26.23 31.16 -2.85
CA SER A 2 26.38 29.79 -2.35
C SER A 2 26.31 29.82 -0.83
N PHE A 3 25.36 29.10 -0.25
CA PHE A 3 25.31 28.88 1.19
C PHE A 3 25.97 27.54 1.50
N SER A 4 27.06 27.60 2.26
CA SER A 4 27.78 26.47 2.86
C SER A 4 27.43 26.45 4.35
N PHE A 5 27.10 25.27 4.89
CA PHE A 5 26.93 25.07 6.32
C PHE A 5 28.21 24.45 6.90
N GLY A 6 28.91 25.22 7.73
CA GLY A 6 30.01 24.76 8.55
C GLY A 6 29.51 24.27 9.92
N PHE A 7 30.01 23.12 10.36
CA PHE A 7 30.01 22.73 11.76
C PHE A 7 31.43 22.99 12.30
N SER A 8 31.54 23.90 13.25
CA SER A 8 32.79 24.29 13.91
C SER A 8 32.77 23.89 15.38
N GLY A 9 33.73 23.05 15.77
CA GLY A 9 34.32 22.87 17.11
C GLY A 9 33.39 22.30 18.19
N ASP A 10 33.86 21.60 19.21
CA ASP A 10 35.17 21.07 19.60
C ASP A 10 34.83 20.24 20.85
N ASP A 11 35.34 19.02 20.99
CA ASP A 11 35.66 18.44 22.30
C ASP A 11 36.70 17.34 22.07
N ILE A 12 37.94 17.74 22.33
CA ILE A 12 39.17 16.96 22.30
C ILE A 12 39.39 16.43 23.72
N ASP A 13 39.63 15.13 23.87
CA ASP A 13 40.43 14.60 24.97
C ASP A 13 41.62 13.81 24.38
N HIS A 14 42.79 14.11 24.92
CA HIS A 14 44.11 13.68 24.48
C HIS A 14 44.59 12.36 25.11
N ASP A 15 45.39 11.65 24.30
CA ASP A 15 46.56 10.80 24.61
C ASP A 15 46.45 9.62 25.59
N VAL A 16 46.71 8.40 25.08
CA VAL A 16 47.92 7.65 25.44
C VAL A 16 48.41 6.79 24.25
N ASP A 17 49.68 6.97 23.91
CA ASP A 17 50.49 6.26 22.93
C ASP A 17 50.88 4.87 23.47
N GLU A 18 50.84 3.80 22.66
CA GLU A 18 51.77 2.67 22.81
C GLU A 18 51.73 1.66 21.63
N SER A 19 52.76 1.77 20.78
CA SER A 19 53.53 0.68 20.19
C SER A 19 52.97 -0.20 19.05
N GLN A 20 53.79 -0.24 18.00
CA GLN A 20 53.67 -0.97 16.75
C GLN A 20 53.68 -2.49 16.95
N THR A 21 52.78 -3.19 16.25
CA THR A 21 53.13 -4.47 15.60
C THR A 21 52.46 -4.54 14.22
N GLN A 22 53.27 -4.55 13.17
CA GLN A 22 52.85 -4.89 11.82
C GLN A 22 52.46 -6.36 11.78
N GLN A 23 51.16 -6.64 11.66
CA GLN A 23 50.64 -7.94 11.24
C GLN A 23 49.86 -7.75 9.95
N THR A 24 50.36 -8.36 8.88
CA THR A 24 49.70 -8.51 7.59
C THR A 24 48.36 -9.21 7.77
N PRO A 25 47.21 -8.62 7.41
CA PRO A 25 45.96 -9.38 7.37
C PRO A 25 45.97 -10.24 6.11
N ALA A 26 45.90 -11.55 6.30
CA ALA A 26 45.55 -12.49 5.26
C ALA A 26 44.24 -12.06 4.61
N ILE A 27 44.21 -12.00 3.28
CA ILE A 27 42.97 -11.85 2.50
C ILE A 27 42.16 -13.12 2.72
N THR A 28 41.34 -13.10 3.77
CA THR A 28 40.18 -13.96 3.87
C THR A 28 39.08 -13.22 3.12
N THR A 29 38.72 -13.72 1.94
CA THR A 29 37.46 -13.37 1.28
C THR A 29 36.33 -13.86 2.18
N GLN A 30 36.03 -13.10 3.23
CA GLN A 30 34.76 -13.17 3.91
C GLN A 30 33.73 -12.65 2.92
N ALA A 31 32.82 -13.54 2.52
CA ALA A 31 31.64 -13.16 1.75
C ALA A 31 30.98 -11.99 2.49
N GLN A 32 30.86 -10.85 1.81
CA GLN A 32 30.09 -9.74 2.34
C GLN A 32 28.69 -10.27 2.70
N PRO A 33 28.14 -9.88 3.86
CA PRO A 33 26.74 -10.19 4.17
C PRO A 33 25.86 -9.71 3.00
N PRO A 34 24.78 -10.41 2.67
CA PRO A 34 23.90 -10.01 1.56
C PRO A 34 23.53 -8.54 1.76
N ALA A 35 23.68 -7.75 0.69
CA ALA A 35 23.38 -6.33 0.71
C ALA A 35 21.97 -6.11 1.27
N SER A 36 21.85 -5.32 2.33
CA SER A 36 20.56 -4.96 2.90
C SER A 36 19.72 -4.25 1.83
N TYR A 37 18.50 -4.75 1.63
CA TYR A 37 17.55 -4.11 0.72
C TYR A 37 17.21 -2.71 1.25
N SER A 38 17.10 -1.72 0.36
CA SER A 38 16.63 -0.39 0.77
C SER A 38 15.14 -0.45 1.11
N ALA A 39 14.69 0.37 2.07
CA ALA A 39 13.29 0.45 2.53
C ALA A 39 12.30 0.99 1.47
N PHE A 40 12.81 1.50 0.36
CA PHE A 40 12.06 1.92 -0.81
C PHE A 40 12.89 1.66 -2.08
N PRO A 41 12.27 1.64 -3.28
CA PRO A 41 12.99 1.41 -4.52
C PRO A 41 14.03 2.49 -4.81
N VAL A 42 15.31 2.11 -4.92
CA VAL A 42 16.43 3.01 -5.27
C VAL A 42 17.19 2.48 -6.47
N ALA A 43 17.40 3.33 -7.48
CA ALA A 43 18.15 2.99 -8.68
C ALA A 43 19.58 2.50 -8.33
N GLY A 44 20.00 1.39 -8.93
CA GLY A 44 21.34 0.82 -8.73
C GLY A 44 21.54 0.03 -7.44
N LYS A 45 20.53 -0.07 -6.57
CA LYS A 45 20.57 -0.93 -5.37
C LYS A 45 19.76 -2.22 -5.61
N PRO A 46 20.09 -3.33 -4.91
CA PRO A 46 19.24 -4.52 -4.88
C PRO A 46 17.82 -4.15 -4.42
N GLN A 47 16.82 -4.68 -5.13
CA GLN A 47 15.41 -4.45 -4.84
C GLN A 47 14.82 -5.63 -4.08
N LEU A 48 13.86 -5.39 -3.18
CA LEU A 48 13.15 -6.46 -2.50
C LEU A 48 12.40 -7.32 -3.54
N PRO A 49 12.58 -8.65 -3.57
CA PRO A 49 11.88 -9.50 -4.53
C PRO A 49 10.38 -9.52 -4.26
N ALA A 50 9.59 -9.63 -5.34
CA ALA A 50 8.16 -9.78 -5.22
C ALA A 50 7.80 -11.07 -4.46
N THR A 51 6.92 -10.96 -3.46
CA THR A 51 6.52 -12.07 -2.58
C THR A 51 5.03 -12.00 -2.33
N LEU A 52 4.33 -13.12 -2.54
CA LEU A 52 2.93 -13.28 -2.18
C LEU A 52 2.80 -13.67 -0.69
N HIS A 53 1.87 -13.04 0.02
CA HIS A 53 1.62 -13.30 1.44
C HIS A 53 0.21 -13.86 1.67
N SER A 54 0.10 -14.76 2.65
CA SER A 54 -1.18 -15.33 3.05
C SER A 54 -1.97 -14.38 3.94
N LEU A 55 -3.29 -14.29 3.71
CA LEU A 55 -4.21 -13.61 4.63
C LEU A 55 -4.18 -14.24 6.03
N SER A 56 -4.14 -15.57 6.14
CA SER A 56 -4.12 -16.27 7.43
C SER A 56 -2.90 -15.88 8.26
N ASP A 57 -1.74 -15.78 7.62
CA ASP A 57 -0.48 -15.51 8.29
C ASP A 57 -0.48 -14.08 8.83
N PHE A 58 -0.98 -13.12 8.05
CA PHE A 58 -1.10 -11.73 8.52
C PHE A 58 -2.18 -11.58 9.60
N LEU A 59 -3.32 -12.26 9.49
CA LEU A 59 -4.35 -12.23 10.54
C LEU A 59 -3.82 -12.79 11.87
N SER A 60 -3.00 -13.85 11.83
CA SER A 60 -2.39 -14.44 13.03
C SER A 60 -1.41 -13.51 13.76
N GLN A 61 -0.94 -12.46 13.08
CA GLN A 61 0.02 -11.49 13.60
C GLN A 61 -0.65 -10.16 13.99
N LEU A 62 -1.99 -10.09 13.98
CA LEU A 62 -2.70 -8.93 14.50
C LEU A 62 -2.52 -8.84 16.02
N PRO A 63 -2.35 -7.63 16.57
CA PRO A 63 -2.37 -7.44 18.02
C PRO A 63 -3.78 -7.69 18.58
N SER A 64 -3.90 -7.82 19.89
CA SER A 64 -5.20 -7.94 20.58
C SER A 64 -6.03 -6.65 20.54
N LYS A 65 -5.47 -5.54 20.06
CA LYS A 65 -6.13 -4.25 19.98
C LYS A 65 -5.59 -3.44 18.81
N LEU A 66 -6.47 -2.71 18.13
CA LEU A 66 -6.11 -1.72 17.12
C LEU A 66 -6.64 -0.35 17.55
N ALA A 67 -5.76 0.64 17.71
CA ALA A 67 -6.19 2.03 17.81
C ALA A 67 -6.29 2.67 16.42
N TYR A 68 -7.32 3.49 16.19
CA TYR A 68 -7.63 4.06 14.90
C TYR A 68 -8.23 5.46 15.00
N ASP A 69 -8.08 6.21 13.91
CA ASP A 69 -8.78 7.47 13.65
C ASP A 69 -9.68 7.32 12.41
N LEU A 70 -10.65 8.21 12.26
CA LEU A 70 -11.61 8.23 11.17
C LEU A 70 -11.31 9.39 10.22
N LEU A 71 -10.93 9.07 8.98
CA LEU A 71 -10.78 10.05 7.91
C LEU A 71 -12.12 10.29 7.24
N ASP A 72 -12.61 11.51 7.35
CA ASP A 72 -13.77 11.99 6.61
C ASP A 72 -13.35 12.51 5.22
N ILE A 73 -13.98 12.00 4.16
CA ILE A 73 -13.76 12.38 2.77
C ILE A 73 -15.08 12.84 2.17
N ASP A 74 -15.12 14.09 1.71
CA ASP A 74 -16.28 14.61 0.98
C ASP A 74 -16.22 14.11 -0.46
N VAL A 75 -17.18 13.26 -0.83
CA VAL A 75 -17.18 12.48 -2.10
C VAL A 75 -18.23 12.96 -3.11
N ALA A 76 -19.08 13.93 -2.75
CA ALA A 76 -20.09 14.49 -3.64
C ALA A 76 -19.69 15.87 -4.17
N ASP A 77 -20.07 16.15 -5.41
CA ASP A 77 -20.39 17.52 -5.85
C ASP A 77 -21.85 17.84 -5.46
N ASP A 78 -22.15 19.11 -5.21
CA ASP A 78 -23.41 19.62 -4.65
C ASP A 78 -24.69 18.88 -5.14
N GLY A 79 -25.31 18.04 -4.29
CA GLY A 79 -26.67 17.52 -4.51
C GLY A 79 -26.98 16.05 -4.20
N ALA A 80 -26.02 15.21 -3.81
CA ALA A 80 -26.27 13.79 -3.46
C ALA A 80 -26.64 13.56 -1.97
N SER A 81 -27.34 12.46 -1.64
CA SER A 81 -27.85 12.20 -0.27
C SER A 81 -26.82 11.66 0.72
N GLU A 82 -25.70 11.10 0.25
CA GLU A 82 -24.56 10.70 1.09
C GLU A 82 -23.32 11.41 0.53
N THR A 83 -23.00 12.56 1.12
CA THR A 83 -21.93 13.46 0.65
C THR A 83 -20.56 13.12 1.24
N ARG A 84 -20.50 12.21 2.22
CA ARG A 84 -19.33 12.00 3.06
C ARG A 84 -19.05 10.51 3.27
N LEU A 85 -17.85 10.08 2.90
CA LEU A 85 -17.31 8.76 3.18
C LEU A 85 -16.39 8.84 4.39
N ARG A 86 -16.55 7.94 5.35
CA ARG A 86 -15.69 7.85 6.53
C ARG A 86 -14.89 6.55 6.49
N LEU A 87 -13.57 6.64 6.47
CA LEU A 87 -12.68 5.48 6.40
C LEU A 87 -11.78 5.41 7.64
N PRO A 88 -11.63 4.24 8.27
CA PRO A 88 -10.70 4.09 9.39
C PRO A 88 -9.25 4.07 8.90
N ARG A 89 -8.37 4.55 9.77
CA ARG A 89 -6.93 4.43 9.64
C ARG A 89 -6.35 4.02 10.98
N ARG A 90 -5.61 2.93 11.01
CA ARG A 90 -4.82 2.56 12.18
C ARG A 90 -3.87 3.70 12.55
N GLU A 91 -3.81 4.01 13.82
CA GLU A 91 -2.98 5.07 14.36
C GLU A 91 -1.49 4.75 14.24
N LEU A 92 -0.68 5.74 13.85
CA LEU A 92 0.75 5.53 13.65
C LEU A 92 1.47 5.22 14.97
N TRP A 93 1.01 5.82 16.07
CA TRP A 93 1.57 5.52 17.39
C TRP A 93 1.29 4.06 17.81
N ASP A 94 0.15 3.51 17.42
CA ASP A 94 -0.22 2.12 17.71
C ASP A 94 0.64 1.13 16.92
N VAL A 95 0.91 1.45 15.65
CA VAL A 95 1.89 0.71 14.82
C VAL A 95 3.27 0.71 15.47
N ARG A 96 3.73 1.87 15.97
CA ARG A 96 5.03 1.98 16.65
C ARG A 96 5.09 1.17 17.94
N VAL A 97 4.02 1.16 18.73
CA VAL A 97 3.94 0.34 19.96
C VAL A 97 4.02 -1.15 19.62
N GLN A 98 3.32 -1.62 18.58
CA GLN A 98 3.42 -3.01 18.15
C GLN A 98 4.86 -3.36 17.72
N LEU A 99 5.51 -2.52 16.92
CA LEU A 99 6.89 -2.73 16.50
C LEU A 99 7.86 -2.80 17.69
N MET A 100 7.70 -1.91 18.68
CA MET A 100 8.52 -1.95 19.90
C MET A 100 8.30 -3.24 20.70
N ALA A 101 7.07 -3.72 20.79
CA ALA A 101 6.76 -4.97 21.50
C ALA A 101 7.36 -6.19 20.78
N GLU A 102 7.27 -6.24 19.45
CA GLU A 102 7.89 -7.29 18.63
C GLU A 102 9.43 -7.28 18.74
N ASP A 103 10.04 -6.09 18.79
CA ASP A 103 11.49 -5.95 18.97
C ASP A 103 11.96 -6.41 20.37
N ASP A 104 11.21 -6.08 21.44
CA ASP A 104 11.54 -6.49 22.82
C ASP A 104 11.39 -8.00 23.05
N GLU A 105 10.47 -8.67 22.35
CA GLU A 105 10.36 -10.14 22.36
C GLU A 105 11.61 -10.80 21.75
N VAL A 106 12.20 -10.20 20.72
CA VAL A 106 13.46 -10.67 20.10
C VAL A 106 14.66 -10.46 21.04
N VAL A 107 14.68 -9.39 21.84
CA VAL A 107 15.78 -9.12 22.79
C VAL A 107 15.79 -10.11 23.97
N ASN A 108 14.65 -10.70 24.33
CA ASN A 108 14.52 -11.66 25.44
C ASN A 108 14.70 -13.14 25.03
N GLY A 109 14.82 -13.43 23.73
CA GLY A 109 15.23 -14.73 23.20
C GLY A 109 16.72 -14.69 22.78
N GLU A 110 17.51 -15.67 23.21
CA GLU A 110 18.93 -15.75 22.85
C GLU A 110 19.15 -15.83 21.32
N ASP A 111 19.59 -14.74 20.69
CA ASP A 111 20.59 -14.69 19.61
C ASP A 111 20.85 -13.23 19.18
N ARG A 112 21.76 -12.53 19.88
CA ARG A 112 22.34 -11.29 19.34
C ARG A 112 23.46 -11.67 18.37
N VAL A 113 23.21 -11.51 17.07
CA VAL A 113 24.27 -10.97 16.20
C VAL A 113 24.43 -9.52 16.61
N ASP A 114 25.65 -9.16 17.02
CA ASP A 114 26.07 -7.84 17.49
C ASP A 114 25.70 -6.73 16.48
N ASP A 115 24.50 -6.14 16.60
CA ASP A 115 24.18 -4.86 15.97
C ASP A 115 24.60 -3.74 16.92
N GLY A 116 25.84 -3.29 16.70
CA GLY A 116 26.51 -2.24 17.43
C GLY A 116 25.59 -1.05 17.71
N GLY A 117 25.65 -0.62 18.98
CA GLY A 117 24.81 0.43 19.54
C GLY A 117 24.75 1.69 18.69
N LEU A 118 23.67 2.44 18.79
CA LEU A 118 23.62 3.89 18.53
C LEU A 118 22.26 4.41 19.03
N GLY A 119 22.27 5.67 19.48
CA GLY A 119 21.14 6.35 20.09
C GLY A 119 20.06 6.84 19.12
N LYS A 120 19.06 7.49 19.75
CA LYS A 120 17.95 8.27 19.20
C LYS A 120 18.20 8.73 17.76
N HIS A 121 17.39 8.25 16.81
CA HIS A 121 16.89 8.93 15.59
C HIS A 121 16.44 7.86 14.56
N ASP A 122 15.16 7.48 14.63
CA ASP A 122 14.19 7.10 13.57
C ASP A 122 14.60 6.33 12.28
N VAL A 123 15.80 5.78 12.17
CA VAL A 123 16.29 5.15 10.91
C VAL A 123 16.92 3.76 11.14
N LYS A 124 16.79 3.15 12.32
CA LYS A 124 17.57 1.96 12.67
C LYS A 124 16.96 0.57 12.43
N THR A 125 15.78 0.44 11.82
CA THR A 125 15.22 -0.90 11.51
C THR A 125 14.81 -1.12 10.05
N GLY A 126 15.16 -0.22 9.13
CA GLY A 126 14.77 -0.38 7.71
C GLY A 126 13.26 -0.32 7.47
N ILE A 127 12.49 0.18 8.45
CA ILE A 127 11.05 0.36 8.37
C ILE A 127 10.75 1.71 7.70
N TYR A 128 10.13 1.66 6.53
CA TYR A 128 9.67 2.85 5.82
C TYR A 128 8.36 3.38 6.44
N GLU A 129 8.45 4.40 7.29
CA GLU A 129 7.26 5.04 7.89
C GLU A 129 6.35 5.73 6.86
N GLY A 130 6.85 6.04 5.66
CA GLY A 130 6.07 6.71 4.62
C GLY A 130 4.87 5.90 4.14
N GLY A 131 4.94 4.56 4.21
CA GLY A 131 3.85 3.65 3.86
C GLY A 131 2.77 3.55 4.95
N PHE A 132 3.06 4.00 6.17
CA PHE A 132 2.10 4.03 7.28
C PHE A 132 1.20 5.27 7.25
N LYS A 133 1.45 6.20 6.33
CA LYS A 133 0.71 7.46 6.21
C LYS A 133 -0.17 7.46 4.96
N SER A 134 -1.34 8.06 5.08
CA SER A 134 -2.16 8.40 3.92
C SER A 134 -1.64 9.67 3.26
N TRP A 135 -1.52 9.65 1.94
CA TRP A 135 -1.10 10.81 1.15
C TRP A 135 -2.30 11.49 0.49
N GLU A 136 -2.25 12.81 0.32
CA GLU A 136 -3.39 13.61 -0.18
C GLU A 136 -3.91 13.12 -1.53
N SER A 137 -3.03 12.69 -2.44
CA SER A 137 -3.45 12.17 -3.76
C SER A 137 -4.34 10.92 -3.65
N SER A 138 -4.24 10.13 -2.57
CA SER A 138 -5.13 8.98 -2.37
C SER A 138 -6.56 9.40 -2.03
N ILE A 139 -6.74 10.55 -1.36
CA ILE A 139 -8.06 11.16 -1.11
C ILE A 139 -8.64 11.68 -2.42
N ASP A 140 -7.82 12.35 -3.23
CA ASP A 140 -8.23 12.82 -4.56
C ASP A 140 -8.68 11.66 -5.46
N LEU A 141 -7.98 10.52 -5.39
CA LEU A 141 -8.36 9.30 -6.10
C LEU A 141 -9.69 8.73 -5.61
N VAL A 142 -9.93 8.68 -4.28
CA VAL A 142 -11.21 8.24 -3.71
C VAL A 142 -12.37 9.11 -4.22
N LYS A 143 -12.20 10.44 -4.28
CA LYS A 143 -13.22 11.36 -4.84
C LYS A 143 -13.54 11.05 -6.30
N VAL A 144 -12.50 10.78 -7.11
CA VAL A 144 -12.71 10.39 -8.51
C VAL A 144 -13.44 9.06 -8.62
N LEU A 145 -13.00 8.04 -7.87
CA LEU A 145 -13.64 6.72 -7.88
C LEU A 145 -15.12 6.78 -7.43
N ALA A 146 -15.45 7.67 -6.49
CA ALA A 146 -16.83 7.88 -6.06
C ALA A 146 -17.72 8.48 -7.16
N ALA A 147 -17.14 9.31 -8.03
CA ALA A 147 -17.82 9.93 -9.16
C ALA A 147 -17.88 9.01 -10.41
N GLN A 148 -17.12 7.91 -10.44
CA GLN A 148 -17.16 6.95 -11.54
C GLN A 148 -18.17 5.83 -11.29
N ASP A 149 -18.77 5.33 -12.37
CA ASP A 149 -19.73 4.21 -12.33
C ASP A 149 -19.06 2.82 -12.31
N GLU A 150 -17.79 2.72 -11.88
CA GLU A 150 -17.00 1.49 -11.97
C GLU A 150 -17.64 0.31 -11.24
N LEU A 151 -18.17 0.53 -10.03
CA LEU A 151 -18.88 -0.51 -9.29
C LEU A 151 -20.20 -0.90 -9.94
N THR A 152 -20.82 -0.01 -10.70
CA THR A 152 -22.04 -0.29 -11.47
C THR A 152 -21.70 -1.12 -12.71
N ALA A 153 -20.62 -0.77 -13.43
CA ALA A 153 -20.09 -1.56 -14.53
C ALA A 153 -19.68 -2.98 -14.08
N ALA A 154 -19.05 -3.09 -12.90
CA ALA A 154 -18.68 -4.36 -12.28
C ALA A 154 -19.87 -5.29 -11.99
N GLN A 155 -21.08 -4.76 -11.80
CA GLN A 155 -22.27 -5.59 -11.67
C GLN A 155 -22.64 -6.35 -12.95
N GLN A 156 -22.15 -5.94 -14.12
CA GLN A 156 -22.36 -6.67 -15.37
C GLN A 156 -21.20 -7.62 -15.70
N ALA A 157 -20.04 -7.45 -15.04
CA ALA A 157 -18.89 -8.33 -15.19
C ALA A 157 -19.05 -9.67 -14.45
N SER A 158 -18.24 -10.67 -14.81
CA SER A 158 -18.17 -11.94 -14.07
C SER A 158 -17.48 -11.80 -12.73
N SER A 159 -16.50 -10.90 -12.64
CA SER A 159 -15.73 -10.62 -11.42
C SER A 159 -15.15 -9.20 -11.48
N LEU A 160 -14.81 -8.69 -10.30
CA LEU A 160 -14.11 -7.42 -10.12
C LEU A 160 -12.74 -7.68 -9.50
N ARG A 161 -11.68 -7.14 -10.10
CA ARG A 161 -10.31 -7.16 -9.58
C ARG A 161 -9.87 -5.73 -9.34
N VAL A 162 -9.58 -5.38 -8.11
CA VAL A 162 -9.00 -4.08 -7.72
C VAL A 162 -7.55 -4.33 -7.38
N VAL A 163 -6.63 -3.78 -8.17
CA VAL A 163 -5.18 -3.91 -7.96
C VAL A 163 -4.64 -2.56 -7.50
N GLU A 164 -4.33 -2.43 -6.21
CA GLU A 164 -3.73 -1.22 -5.66
C GLU A 164 -2.21 -1.34 -5.57
N LEU A 165 -1.52 -0.58 -6.41
CA LEU A 165 -0.07 -0.53 -6.47
C LEU A 165 0.46 0.57 -5.55
N GLY A 166 1.36 0.22 -4.62
CA GLY A 166 1.86 1.17 -3.61
C GLY A 166 0.77 1.56 -2.62
N CYS A 167 0.09 0.56 -2.06
CA CYS A 167 -1.17 0.76 -1.36
C CYS A 167 -1.04 1.50 -0.02
N GLY A 168 0.06 1.39 0.73
CA GLY A 168 0.19 2.06 2.02
C GLY A 168 -1.01 1.76 2.95
N THR A 169 -1.77 2.80 3.31
CA THR A 169 -3.00 2.69 4.11
C THR A 169 -4.22 2.16 3.34
N ALA A 170 -4.11 1.91 2.03
CA ALA A 170 -5.11 1.38 1.10
C ALA A 170 -6.42 2.16 0.98
N LEU A 171 -6.36 3.50 1.05
CA LEU A 171 -7.58 4.34 1.05
C LEU A 171 -8.49 4.11 -0.17
N PRO A 172 -7.99 4.04 -1.43
CA PRO A 172 -8.79 3.72 -2.60
C PRO A 172 -9.50 2.36 -2.49
N SER A 173 -8.76 1.30 -2.13
CA SER A 173 -9.36 -0.04 -1.97
C SER A 173 -10.35 -0.11 -0.81
N LEU A 174 -10.08 0.58 0.31
CA LEU A 174 -10.99 0.65 1.45
C LEU A 174 -12.29 1.38 1.11
N ALA A 175 -12.23 2.44 0.30
CA ALA A 175 -13.41 3.12 -0.21
C ALA A 175 -14.28 2.16 -1.02
N MET A 176 -13.67 1.45 -1.97
CA MET A 176 -14.36 0.46 -2.79
C MET A 176 -14.93 -0.70 -1.96
N PHE A 177 -14.15 -1.22 -1.00
CA PHE A 177 -14.60 -2.26 -0.06
C PHE A 177 -15.81 -1.80 0.76
N THR A 178 -15.78 -0.57 1.29
CA THR A 178 -16.88 0.03 2.03
C THR A 178 -18.13 0.21 1.17
N TRP A 179 -18.01 0.71 -0.05
CA TRP A 179 -19.14 0.85 -0.97
C TRP A 179 -19.73 -0.50 -1.37
N ILE A 180 -18.90 -1.54 -1.56
CA ILE A 180 -19.39 -2.90 -1.81
C ILE A 180 -20.18 -3.41 -0.61
N MET A 181 -19.67 -3.25 0.62
CA MET A 181 -20.42 -3.61 1.84
C MET A 181 -21.75 -2.88 1.95
N GLN A 182 -21.78 -1.57 1.69
CA GLN A 182 -23.01 -0.77 1.69
C GLN A 182 -24.01 -1.24 0.63
N ARG A 183 -23.56 -1.52 -0.60
CA ARG A 183 -24.40 -2.06 -1.67
C ARG A 183 -24.91 -3.46 -1.33
N GLN A 184 -24.11 -4.32 -0.69
CA GLN A 184 -24.53 -5.63 -0.21
C GLN A 184 -25.64 -5.51 0.84
N SER A 185 -25.49 -4.64 1.84
CA SER A 185 -26.53 -4.38 2.86
C SER A 185 -27.85 -3.90 2.25
N ARG A 186 -27.80 -3.23 1.09
CA ARG A 186 -28.97 -2.76 0.31
C ARG A 186 -29.47 -3.78 -0.72
N SER A 187 -28.92 -5.01 -0.75
CA SER A 187 -29.19 -6.03 -1.78
C SER A 187 -28.92 -5.58 -3.22
N GLN A 188 -28.03 -4.59 -3.38
CA GLN A 188 -27.61 -3.99 -4.65
C GLN A 188 -26.27 -4.57 -5.14
N TRP A 189 -25.68 -5.51 -4.41
CA TRP A 189 -24.50 -6.24 -4.85
C TRP A 189 -24.71 -7.72 -4.56
N HIS A 190 -24.82 -8.52 -5.62
CA HIS A 190 -24.97 -9.97 -5.52
C HIS A 190 -23.59 -10.62 -5.39
N GLN A 191 -23.48 -11.72 -4.64
CA GLN A 191 -22.24 -12.46 -4.31
C GLN A 191 -21.42 -12.82 -5.56
N LYS A 192 -20.62 -11.87 -6.04
CA LYS A 192 -19.70 -12.01 -7.16
C LYS A 192 -18.28 -12.02 -6.64
N PRO A 193 -17.37 -12.80 -7.27
CA PRO A 193 -15.96 -12.74 -6.94
C PRO A 193 -15.43 -11.31 -7.07
N CYS A 194 -15.02 -10.75 -5.94
CA CYS A 194 -14.34 -9.46 -5.85
C CYS A 194 -12.98 -9.69 -5.21
N SER A 195 -11.90 -9.40 -5.93
CA SER A 195 -10.55 -9.55 -5.43
C SER A 195 -9.90 -8.19 -5.25
N PHE A 196 -9.47 -7.90 -4.03
CA PHE A 196 -8.56 -6.79 -3.75
C PHE A 196 -7.14 -7.36 -3.69
N ILE A 197 -6.28 -6.89 -4.58
CA ILE A 197 -4.87 -7.23 -4.63
C ILE A 197 -4.09 -5.99 -4.19
N LEU A 198 -3.52 -6.05 -2.99
CA LEU A 198 -2.87 -4.94 -2.31
C LEU A 198 -1.36 -5.13 -2.42
N ALA A 199 -0.69 -4.23 -3.11
CA ALA A 199 0.74 -4.29 -3.34
C ALA A 199 1.46 -3.13 -2.66
N ASP A 200 2.51 -3.41 -1.91
CA ASP A 200 3.40 -2.40 -1.35
C ASP A 200 4.85 -2.88 -1.45
N TYR A 201 5.81 -1.97 -1.48
CA TYR A 201 7.20 -2.39 -1.47
C TYR A 201 7.56 -3.11 -0.16
N ASN A 202 6.95 -2.73 0.97
CA ASN A 202 7.31 -3.23 2.29
C ASN A 202 6.25 -4.22 2.84
N PRO A 203 6.62 -5.48 3.18
CA PRO A 203 5.68 -6.44 3.76
C PRO A 203 5.10 -5.98 5.10
N SER A 204 5.88 -5.25 5.91
CA SER A 204 5.42 -4.69 7.18
C SER A 204 4.29 -3.66 7.00
N VAL A 205 4.25 -2.92 5.88
CA VAL A 205 3.13 -1.99 5.58
C VAL A 205 1.84 -2.77 5.37
N LEU A 206 1.91 -3.86 4.61
CA LEU A 206 0.76 -4.73 4.34
C LEU A 206 0.21 -5.35 5.63
N ARG A 207 1.10 -5.87 6.47
CA ARG A 207 0.77 -6.53 7.75
C ARG A 207 0.28 -5.55 8.82
N LEU A 208 0.99 -4.44 9.02
CA LEU A 208 0.77 -3.54 10.16
C LEU A 208 -0.27 -2.45 9.89
N VAL A 209 -0.57 -2.15 8.63
CA VAL A 209 -1.46 -1.02 8.29
C VAL A 209 -2.53 -1.42 7.29
N THR A 210 -2.15 -1.99 6.15
CA THR A 210 -3.11 -2.30 5.08
C THR A 210 -4.19 -3.26 5.56
N LEU A 211 -3.83 -4.47 6.02
CA LEU A 211 -4.80 -5.45 6.51
C LEU A 211 -5.60 -4.95 7.73
N PRO A 212 -4.97 -4.39 8.79
CA PRO A 212 -5.71 -3.81 9.92
C PRO A 212 -6.79 -2.81 9.51
N ASN A 213 -6.55 -1.97 8.50
CA ASN A 213 -7.57 -1.02 8.03
C ASN A 213 -8.77 -1.73 7.38
N PHE A 214 -8.59 -2.87 6.70
CA PHE A 214 -9.72 -3.66 6.19
C PHE A 214 -10.53 -4.30 7.32
N VAL A 215 -9.86 -4.81 8.36
CA VAL A 215 -10.53 -5.35 9.56
C VAL A 215 -11.32 -4.24 10.27
N LEU A 216 -10.72 -3.07 10.46
CA LEU A 216 -11.38 -1.89 11.04
C LEU A 216 -12.59 -1.46 10.21
N ALA A 217 -12.45 -1.38 8.88
CA ALA A 217 -13.55 -0.95 8.00
C ALA A 217 -14.72 -1.93 8.05
N TRP A 218 -14.45 -3.23 8.07
CA TRP A 218 -15.47 -4.24 8.25
C TRP A 218 -16.14 -4.14 9.63
N ALA A 219 -15.37 -4.06 10.72
CA ALA A 219 -15.90 -4.03 12.07
C ALA A 219 -16.80 -2.80 12.30
N LEU A 220 -16.36 -1.62 11.83
CA LEU A 220 -17.13 -0.39 11.92
C LEU A 220 -18.41 -0.40 11.08
N HIS A 221 -18.41 -1.08 9.93
CA HIS A 221 -19.62 -1.25 9.11
C HIS A 221 -20.61 -2.25 9.74
N ASN A 222 -20.11 -3.19 10.55
CA ASN A 222 -20.86 -4.32 11.08
C ASN A 222 -21.05 -4.29 12.60
N THR A 223 -21.09 -3.12 13.24
CA THR A 223 -21.26 -2.96 14.71
C THR A 223 -22.50 -3.63 15.30
N HIS A 224 -23.49 -3.97 14.47
CA HIS A 224 -24.68 -4.73 14.84
C HIS A 224 -24.42 -6.24 14.99
N ASN A 225 -23.25 -6.75 14.56
CA ASN A 225 -22.87 -8.14 14.73
C ASN A 225 -22.61 -8.43 16.21
N PRO A 226 -23.24 -9.46 16.83
CA PRO A 226 -23.07 -9.77 18.24
C PRO A 226 -21.62 -9.96 18.69
N VAL A 227 -20.74 -10.43 17.81
CA VAL A 227 -19.31 -10.63 18.13
C VAL A 227 -18.57 -9.31 18.38
N LEU A 228 -19.12 -8.18 17.93
CA LEU A 228 -18.53 -6.85 18.05
C LEU A 228 -19.15 -6.01 19.18
N GLN A 229 -20.11 -6.56 19.94
CA GLN A 229 -20.90 -5.81 20.92
C GLN A 229 -20.03 -5.08 21.96
N ASP A 230 -18.96 -5.72 22.43
CA ASP A 230 -18.04 -5.17 23.43
C ASP A 230 -16.68 -4.73 22.81
N ALA A 231 -16.52 -4.85 21.49
CA ALA A 231 -15.25 -4.63 20.82
C ALA A 231 -14.85 -3.14 20.71
N PHE A 232 -15.83 -2.23 20.88
CA PHE A 232 -15.67 -0.77 20.77
C PHE A 232 -15.95 -0.04 22.11
N ASN A 233 -15.61 -0.67 23.24
CA ASN A 233 -15.82 -0.08 24.57
C ASN A 233 -15.01 1.20 24.81
N ILE A 234 -13.87 1.33 24.12
CA ILE A 234 -13.01 2.53 24.16
C ILE A 234 -13.11 3.23 22.81
N GLU A 235 -13.41 4.52 22.84
CA GLU A 235 -13.49 5.34 21.62
C GLU A 235 -12.15 5.34 20.88
N GLY A 236 -12.19 5.08 19.57
CA GLY A 236 -10.99 4.99 18.74
C GLY A 236 -10.18 3.70 18.92
N GLU A 237 -10.72 2.69 19.62
CA GLU A 237 -10.07 1.39 19.76
C GLU A 237 -11.01 0.25 19.33
N LEU A 238 -10.43 -0.77 18.70
CA LEU A 238 -11.07 -2.05 18.41
C LEU A 238 -10.32 -3.14 19.17
N GLU A 239 -10.97 -3.75 20.15
CA GLU A 239 -10.48 -4.97 20.80
C GLU A 239 -10.71 -6.16 19.86
N LEU A 240 -9.65 -6.93 19.60
CA LEU A 240 -9.66 -8.09 18.71
C LEU A 240 -9.67 -9.37 19.53
N SER A 241 -10.67 -10.21 19.28
CA SER A 241 -10.73 -11.59 19.76
C SER A 241 -10.62 -12.58 18.58
N PRO A 242 -10.26 -13.85 18.83
CA PRO A 242 -10.27 -14.87 17.79
C PRO A 242 -11.62 -14.99 17.07
N GLU A 243 -12.73 -14.80 17.77
CA GLU A 243 -14.08 -14.83 17.21
C GLU A 243 -14.33 -13.66 16.25
N ILE A 244 -13.78 -12.48 16.52
CA ILE A 244 -13.87 -11.31 15.64
C ILE A 244 -13.08 -11.58 14.34
N ILE A 245 -11.88 -12.15 14.44
CA ILE A 245 -11.07 -12.53 13.28
C ILE A 245 -11.80 -13.59 12.43
N GLN A 246 -12.35 -14.61 13.08
CA GLN A 246 -13.13 -15.65 12.39
C GLN A 246 -14.37 -15.06 11.69
N ALA A 247 -15.07 -14.12 12.34
CA ALA A 247 -16.22 -13.45 11.76
C ALA A 247 -15.84 -12.58 10.55
N PHE A 248 -14.68 -11.94 10.56
CA PHE A 248 -14.13 -11.22 9.40
C PHE A 248 -13.83 -12.18 8.24
N GLU A 249 -13.15 -13.30 8.49
CA GLU A 249 -12.88 -14.31 7.46
C GLU A 249 -14.17 -14.89 6.87
N GLN A 250 -15.15 -15.20 7.72
CA GLN A 250 -16.46 -15.69 7.30
C GLN A 250 -17.22 -14.64 6.48
N PHE A 251 -17.12 -13.37 6.86
CA PHE A 251 -17.68 -12.27 6.08
C PHE A 251 -17.05 -12.21 4.68
N LEU A 252 -15.72 -12.24 4.56
CA LEU A 252 -15.02 -12.21 3.27
C LEU A 252 -15.48 -13.36 2.38
N SER A 253 -15.46 -14.58 2.89
CA SER A 253 -15.86 -15.79 2.16
C SER A 253 -17.33 -15.73 1.72
N SER A 254 -18.26 -15.44 2.63
CA SER A 254 -19.70 -15.36 2.33
C SER A 254 -20.07 -14.19 1.42
N SER A 255 -19.23 -13.17 1.34
CA SER A 255 -19.40 -12.00 0.49
C SER A 255 -18.77 -12.16 -0.89
N GLY A 256 -18.03 -13.25 -1.14
CA GLY A 256 -17.23 -13.45 -2.35
C GLY A 256 -16.04 -12.50 -2.46
N ILE A 257 -15.59 -11.92 -1.34
CA ILE A 257 -14.49 -10.95 -1.29
C ILE A 257 -13.21 -11.69 -0.94
N HIS A 258 -12.14 -11.43 -1.69
CA HIS A 258 -10.82 -12.02 -1.51
C HIS A 258 -9.79 -10.91 -1.35
N LEU A 259 -8.92 -11.03 -0.34
CA LEU A 259 -7.79 -10.14 -0.14
C LEU A 259 -6.51 -10.89 -0.49
N SER A 260 -5.62 -10.27 -1.26
CA SER A 260 -4.32 -10.82 -1.63
C SER A 260 -3.25 -9.75 -1.46
N PHE A 261 -2.07 -10.13 -0.96
CA PHE A 261 -1.03 -9.20 -0.57
C PHE A 261 0.28 -9.53 -1.28
N ILE A 262 0.85 -8.57 -2.00
CA ILE A 262 2.12 -8.76 -2.70
C ILE A 262 3.10 -7.70 -2.20
N SER A 263 4.18 -8.12 -1.53
CA SER A 263 5.26 -7.19 -1.20
C SER A 263 6.35 -7.17 -2.26
N GLY A 264 7.17 -6.12 -2.27
CA GLY A 264 8.40 -6.06 -3.05
C GLY A 264 8.32 -5.16 -4.27
N ALA A 265 9.39 -5.18 -5.06
CA ALA A 265 9.54 -4.27 -6.18
C ALA A 265 8.60 -4.61 -7.34
N TRP A 266 8.15 -3.57 -8.03
CA TRP A 266 7.49 -3.71 -9.32
C TRP A 266 8.47 -4.26 -10.37
N SER A 267 8.32 -5.54 -10.70
CA SER A 267 9.23 -6.29 -11.56
C SER A 267 8.49 -7.37 -12.36
N PRO A 268 9.15 -8.08 -13.30
CA PRO A 268 8.56 -9.25 -13.94
C PRO A 268 8.10 -10.32 -12.95
N GLU A 269 8.82 -10.50 -11.84
CA GLU A 269 8.43 -11.41 -10.76
C GLU A 269 7.14 -10.96 -10.08
N PHE A 270 6.95 -9.64 -9.86
CA PHE A 270 5.67 -9.09 -9.36
C PHE A 270 4.51 -9.43 -10.29
N ILE A 271 4.73 -9.29 -11.60
CA ILE A 271 3.73 -9.67 -12.59
C ILE A 271 3.42 -11.16 -12.50
N SER A 272 4.42 -12.04 -12.37
CA SER A 272 4.18 -13.47 -12.16
C SER A 272 3.34 -13.73 -10.90
N CYS A 273 3.71 -13.16 -9.75
CA CYS A 273 2.94 -13.30 -8.51
C CYS A 273 1.49 -12.83 -8.67
N LEU A 274 1.24 -11.74 -9.40
CA LEU A 274 -0.11 -11.24 -9.65
C LEU A 274 -0.94 -12.23 -10.47
N TYR A 275 -0.39 -12.78 -11.54
CA TYR A 275 -1.11 -13.70 -12.43
C TYR A 275 -1.18 -15.15 -11.90
N ASP A 276 -0.37 -15.50 -10.91
CA ASP A 276 -0.48 -16.78 -10.17
C ASP A 276 -1.67 -16.79 -9.19
N LEU A 277 -2.27 -15.61 -8.91
CA LEU A 277 -3.45 -15.54 -8.06
C LEU A 277 -4.68 -16.19 -8.72
N PRO A 278 -5.53 -16.89 -7.96
CA PRO A 278 -6.76 -17.49 -8.47
C PRO A 278 -7.69 -16.49 -9.19
N ALA A 279 -7.63 -15.21 -8.80
CA ALA A 279 -8.40 -14.14 -9.41
C ALA A 279 -8.12 -13.95 -10.92
N PHE A 280 -6.93 -14.33 -11.39
CA PHE A 280 -6.49 -14.19 -12.79
C PHE A 280 -6.57 -15.52 -13.58
N SER A 281 -7.22 -16.55 -13.02
CA SER A 281 -7.45 -17.82 -13.74
C SER A 281 -8.31 -17.61 -15.00
N SER A 282 -8.00 -18.37 -16.07
CA SER A 282 -8.60 -18.24 -17.40
C SER A 282 -10.09 -18.59 -17.50
N ASP A 283 -10.68 -19.14 -16.43
CA ASP A 283 -12.03 -19.69 -16.46
C ASP A 283 -13.12 -18.60 -16.29
N LEU A 284 -12.75 -17.37 -15.93
CA LEU A 284 -13.68 -16.26 -15.76
C LEU A 284 -13.85 -15.50 -17.08
N SER A 285 -15.04 -15.60 -17.68
CA SER A 285 -15.37 -14.85 -18.90
C SER A 285 -15.62 -13.36 -18.60
N ALA A 286 -14.98 -12.43 -19.32
CA ALA A 286 -15.20 -10.98 -19.22
C ALA A 286 -15.10 -10.35 -17.81
N PRO A 287 -13.98 -10.52 -17.09
CA PRO A 287 -13.73 -9.85 -15.82
C PRO A 287 -13.38 -8.35 -16.01
N ILE A 288 -13.56 -7.55 -14.96
CA ILE A 288 -13.06 -6.16 -14.88
C ILE A 288 -11.83 -6.08 -13.98
N THR A 289 -10.78 -5.40 -14.45
CA THR A 289 -9.56 -5.08 -13.68
C THR A 289 -9.38 -3.57 -13.54
N LEU A 290 -9.46 -3.07 -12.32
CA LEU A 290 -9.20 -1.68 -11.99
C LEU A 290 -7.86 -1.60 -11.26
N MET A 291 -6.87 -1.02 -11.92
CA MET A 291 -5.61 -0.67 -11.28
C MET A 291 -5.75 0.71 -10.67
N VAL A 292 -5.32 0.86 -9.43
CA VAL A 292 -5.30 2.13 -8.71
C VAL A 292 -3.91 2.36 -8.12
N GLY A 293 -3.43 3.59 -8.18
CA GLY A 293 -2.14 3.97 -7.60
C GLY A 293 -2.12 5.43 -7.22
N ALA A 294 -1.73 5.72 -5.98
CA ALA A 294 -1.62 7.08 -5.47
C ALA A 294 -0.19 7.34 -4.98
N GLU A 295 0.45 8.40 -5.46
CA GLU A 295 1.80 8.83 -5.07
C GLU A 295 2.90 7.79 -5.34
N THR A 296 2.75 7.05 -6.44
CA THR A 296 3.64 5.95 -6.85
C THR A 296 4.78 6.37 -7.78
N ILE A 297 4.73 7.58 -8.32
CA ILE A 297 5.60 8.06 -9.41
C ILE A 297 6.54 9.19 -8.98
N TYR A 298 6.92 9.24 -7.70
CA TYR A 298 7.68 10.34 -7.09
C TYR A 298 9.12 10.50 -7.59
N SER A 299 9.72 9.46 -8.19
CA SER A 299 11.07 9.51 -8.76
C SER A 299 11.09 8.92 -10.17
N PRO A 300 12.04 9.29 -11.04
CA PRO A 300 12.13 8.72 -12.39
C PRO A 300 12.21 7.18 -12.41
N PHE A 301 12.91 6.59 -11.43
CA PHE A 301 13.01 5.14 -11.30
C PHE A 301 11.66 4.50 -10.94
N ALA A 302 10.96 5.05 -9.94
CA ALA A 302 9.64 4.57 -9.55
C ALA A 302 8.62 4.77 -10.67
N LEU A 303 8.64 5.92 -11.35
CA LEU A 303 7.79 6.23 -12.50
C LEU A 303 7.98 5.20 -13.62
N GLN A 304 9.22 4.89 -13.98
CA GLN A 304 9.51 3.91 -15.02
C GLN A 304 8.99 2.52 -14.64
N ALA A 305 9.30 2.04 -13.43
CA ALA A 305 8.88 0.72 -12.96
C ALA A 305 7.35 0.61 -12.84
N PHE A 306 6.69 1.63 -12.27
CA PHE A 306 5.24 1.72 -12.16
C PHE A 306 4.56 1.69 -13.53
N THR A 307 5.01 2.55 -14.45
CA THR A 307 4.46 2.63 -15.81
C THR A 307 4.63 1.30 -16.54
N GLN A 308 5.79 0.65 -16.43
CA GLN A 308 6.01 -0.63 -17.08
C GLN A 308 5.06 -1.71 -16.52
N THR A 309 4.87 -1.77 -15.20
CA THR A 309 3.95 -2.71 -14.55
C THR A 309 2.50 -2.49 -14.98
N VAL A 310 1.99 -1.25 -14.86
CA VAL A 310 0.61 -0.89 -15.26
C VAL A 310 0.34 -1.29 -16.69
N PHE A 311 1.23 -0.94 -17.63
CA PHE A 311 1.00 -1.24 -19.04
C PHE A 311 1.20 -2.71 -19.40
N THR A 312 2.08 -3.43 -18.71
CA THR A 312 2.18 -4.90 -18.86
C THR A 312 0.87 -5.58 -18.44
N ILE A 313 0.23 -5.10 -17.38
CA ILE A 313 -1.07 -5.62 -16.92
C ILE A 313 -2.17 -5.24 -17.93
N LEU A 314 -2.28 -3.97 -18.31
CA LEU A 314 -3.28 -3.52 -19.29
C LEU A 314 -3.20 -4.30 -20.62
N GLU A 315 -1.99 -4.56 -21.13
CA GLU A 315 -1.79 -5.31 -22.38
C GLU A 315 -2.23 -6.77 -22.27
N ARG A 316 -1.89 -7.44 -21.16
CA ARG A 316 -2.30 -8.83 -20.89
C ARG A 316 -3.81 -8.95 -20.74
N GLU A 317 -4.41 -8.03 -20.00
CA GLU A 317 -5.87 -8.00 -19.78
C GLU A 317 -6.65 -7.71 -21.06
N ARG A 318 -6.14 -6.81 -21.92
CA ARG A 318 -6.69 -6.60 -23.27
C ARG A 318 -6.65 -7.89 -24.09
N GLY A 319 -5.57 -8.68 -23.96
CA GLY A 319 -5.42 -9.96 -24.66
C GLY A 319 -6.31 -11.09 -24.15
N SER A 320 -6.75 -11.03 -22.89
CA SER A 320 -7.62 -12.04 -22.27
C SER A 320 -9.12 -11.76 -22.44
N GLY A 321 -9.49 -10.63 -23.07
CA GLY A 321 -10.88 -10.20 -23.20
C GLY A 321 -11.44 -9.57 -21.91
N ALA A 322 -10.59 -9.25 -20.95
CA ALA A 322 -10.95 -8.48 -19.77
C ALA A 322 -11.13 -7.00 -20.13
N THR A 323 -11.98 -6.30 -19.39
CA THR A 323 -12.00 -4.84 -19.41
C THR A 323 -11.05 -4.34 -18.34
N ALA A 324 -10.06 -3.52 -18.70
CA ALA A 324 -9.06 -3.04 -17.76
C ALA A 324 -8.80 -1.54 -17.91
N ALA A 325 -8.63 -0.89 -16.76
CA ALA A 325 -8.35 0.54 -16.64
C ALA A 325 -7.36 0.79 -15.51
N ALA A 326 -6.63 1.90 -15.60
CA ALA A 326 -5.75 2.37 -14.54
C ALA A 326 -6.14 3.80 -14.11
N TYR A 327 -6.30 4.01 -12.81
CA TYR A 327 -6.47 5.32 -12.20
C TYR A 327 -5.22 5.68 -11.41
N VAL A 328 -4.59 6.80 -11.76
CA VAL A 328 -3.33 7.22 -11.16
C VAL A 328 -3.47 8.62 -10.61
N ALA A 329 -3.21 8.78 -9.32
CA ALA A 329 -3.23 10.07 -8.64
C ALA A 329 -1.84 10.43 -8.15
N ALA A 330 -1.36 11.62 -8.49
CA ALA A 330 -0.01 12.04 -8.12
C ALA A 330 0.12 13.56 -8.10
N LYS A 331 1.22 14.02 -7.51
CA LYS A 331 1.64 15.43 -7.62
C LYS A 331 2.04 15.73 -9.06
N ARG A 332 1.65 16.89 -9.56
CA ARG A 332 2.13 17.37 -10.87
C ARG A 332 3.64 17.60 -10.86
N LEU A 333 4.25 17.89 -9.71
CA LEU A 333 5.70 18.02 -9.58
C LEU A 333 6.18 17.56 -8.21
N TYR A 334 7.22 16.72 -8.19
CA TYR A 334 7.93 16.33 -6.96
C TYR A 334 9.28 17.04 -6.87
N PHE A 335 9.37 18.06 -6.00
CA PHE A 335 10.62 18.78 -5.76
C PHE A 335 11.72 17.86 -5.19
N GLY A 336 12.92 17.90 -5.77
CA GLY A 336 14.11 17.21 -5.27
C GLY A 336 14.27 15.73 -5.69
N VAL A 337 13.18 15.02 -5.99
CA VAL A 337 13.20 13.60 -6.38
C VAL A 337 12.86 13.35 -7.86
N GLY A 338 12.19 14.30 -8.52
CA GLY A 338 12.18 14.43 -9.98
C GLY A 338 11.13 13.65 -10.77
N GLY A 339 10.17 12.97 -10.14
CA GLY A 339 8.99 12.45 -10.83
C GLY A 339 7.93 13.52 -11.10
N SER A 340 7.00 13.24 -12.01
CA SER A 340 5.84 14.11 -12.27
C SER A 340 4.66 13.33 -12.88
N LEU A 341 3.44 13.84 -12.67
CA LEU A 341 2.25 13.31 -13.34
C LEU A 341 2.31 13.55 -14.86
N ASP A 342 2.88 14.67 -15.30
CA ASP A 342 2.97 14.99 -16.73
C ASP A 342 3.87 13.99 -17.48
N ASP A 343 5.01 13.59 -16.88
CA ASP A 343 5.89 12.55 -17.45
C ASP A 343 5.17 11.19 -17.53
N PHE A 344 4.33 10.86 -16.54
CA PHE A 344 3.53 9.64 -16.59
C PHE A 344 2.49 9.70 -17.72
N ILE A 345 1.81 10.83 -17.92
CA ILE A 345 0.85 11.02 -19.00
C ILE A 345 1.53 10.86 -20.37
N GLU A 346 2.71 11.47 -20.56
CA GLU A 346 3.48 11.33 -21.79
C GLU A 346 3.87 9.86 -22.04
N ALA A 347 4.42 9.19 -21.02
CA ALA A 347 4.80 7.79 -21.11
C ALA A 347 3.58 6.88 -21.42
N ALA A 348 2.44 7.14 -20.78
CA ALA A 348 1.20 6.42 -21.01
C ALA A 348 0.68 6.57 -22.44
N ARG A 349 0.67 7.80 -22.98
CA ARG A 349 0.28 8.07 -24.37
C ARG A 349 1.24 7.43 -25.37
N SER A 350 2.54 7.43 -25.07
CA SER A 350 3.56 6.77 -25.91
C SER A 350 3.35 5.25 -26.03
N LYS A 351 2.77 4.64 -25.00
CA LYS A 351 2.36 3.22 -24.96
C LYS A 351 0.96 2.97 -25.55
N GLY A 352 0.33 3.98 -26.16
CA GLY A 352 -0.95 3.85 -26.86
C GLY A 352 -2.18 3.93 -25.96
N ALA A 353 -2.07 4.38 -24.71
CA ALA A 353 -3.24 4.64 -23.89
C ALA A 353 -3.95 5.93 -24.29
N THR A 354 -5.28 5.90 -24.21
CA THR A 354 -6.07 7.12 -24.06
C THR A 354 -6.01 7.54 -22.59
N VAL A 355 -5.64 8.80 -22.33
CA VAL A 355 -5.47 9.34 -20.98
C VAL A 355 -6.42 10.51 -20.79
N ALA A 356 -7.34 10.38 -19.83
CA ALA A 356 -8.26 11.43 -19.41
C ALA A 356 -7.80 12.00 -18.06
N GLU A 357 -7.67 13.32 -17.96
CA GLU A 357 -7.45 14.02 -16.68
C GLU A 357 -8.82 14.24 -16.03
N LEU A 358 -9.07 13.59 -14.88
CA LEU A 358 -10.38 13.54 -14.22
C LEU A 358 -10.53 14.53 -13.07
N ARG A 359 -9.41 14.91 -12.44
CA ARG A 359 -9.38 15.86 -11.33
C ARG A 359 -8.04 16.59 -11.32
N GLU A 360 -8.08 17.87 -10.95
CA GLU A 360 -6.91 18.65 -10.60
C GLU A 360 -7.17 19.38 -9.29
N GLU A 361 -6.24 19.24 -8.33
CA GLU A 361 -6.24 20.00 -7.09
C GLU A 361 -5.20 21.11 -7.19
N CYS A 362 -5.64 22.34 -6.98
CA CYS A 362 -4.82 23.54 -7.14
C CYS A 362 -4.45 24.17 -5.80
N GLU A 363 -5.09 23.77 -4.70
CA GLU A 363 -4.71 24.22 -3.37
C GLU A 363 -3.45 23.50 -2.87
N GLY A 364 -2.42 24.28 -2.52
CA GLY A 364 -1.13 23.76 -2.08
C GLY A 364 -0.29 23.21 -3.24
N VAL A 365 0.28 22.02 -3.05
CA VAL A 365 1.03 21.34 -4.12
C VAL A 365 0.02 20.81 -5.13
N ARG A 366 0.18 21.19 -6.40
CA ARG A 366 -0.72 20.74 -7.47
C ARG A 366 -0.71 19.23 -7.61
N ARG A 367 -1.89 18.64 -7.65
CA ARG A 367 -2.10 17.19 -7.82
C ARG A 367 -3.11 16.95 -8.93
N GLY A 368 -3.05 15.79 -9.54
CA GLY A 368 -4.02 15.38 -10.53
C GLY A 368 -4.35 13.91 -10.42
N VAL A 369 -5.52 13.55 -10.94
CA VAL A 369 -5.94 12.15 -11.10
C VAL A 369 -6.21 11.92 -12.58
N VAL A 370 -5.60 10.88 -13.13
CA VAL A 370 -5.77 10.47 -14.52
C VAL A 370 -6.36 9.08 -14.62
N HIS A 371 -7.14 8.87 -15.67
CA HIS A 371 -7.68 7.58 -16.06
C HIS A 371 -7.08 7.16 -17.40
N CYS A 372 -6.49 5.97 -17.43
CA CYS A 372 -5.78 5.41 -18.57
C CYS A 372 -6.45 4.11 -19.03
N ILE A 373 -6.75 4.03 -20.32
CA ILE A 373 -7.29 2.83 -20.97
C ILE A 373 -6.51 2.52 -22.25
N LEU A 374 -6.26 1.24 -22.51
CA LEU A 374 -5.84 0.79 -23.84
C LEU A 374 -7.08 0.53 -24.68
N GLN A 375 -7.13 1.07 -25.90
CA GLN A 375 -8.23 0.80 -26.82
C GLN A 375 -8.30 -0.71 -27.13
N GLN A 376 -9.52 -1.27 -27.10
CA GLN A 376 -9.77 -2.63 -27.59
C GLN A 376 -9.55 -2.64 -29.10
N SER A 377 -8.83 -3.66 -29.58
CA SER A 377 -8.46 -3.84 -30.99
C SER A 377 -9.64 -4.26 -31.85
#